data_AF-A0A966W9C0-F1
#
_entry.id   AF-A0A966W9C0-F1
#
_cell.length_a   1.000
_cell.length_b   1.000
_cell.length_c   1.000
_cell.angle_alpha   90.00
_cell.angle_beta   90.00
_cell.angle_gamma   90.00
#
_symmetry.space_group_name_H-M   'P 1'
#
loop_
_entity.id
_entity.type
_entity.pdbx_description
1 polymer ?
#
loop_
_entity_poly.entity_id
_entity_poly.type
_entity_poly.pdbx_seq_one_letter_code
_entity_poly.pdbx_strand_id
1 'polypeptide(L)'
;MLLVLDNYDSFTFNLVQYLGELAAEHPITADLRVERNDALTLEQIRALAPDAILISPGPGDPDQSGVCLEVLRELSPTVPTLGVCLGHQSIAQVYGGRVVRAKELMHGKTSPVLHAGQGVFAGLPNPLTATRYHSLIAERESLPACLEVTAWLEDGTVMGLQHRDHPHLQGVQFHPESVLTQSGHQLLSNFLAQAAAG
;
A
#
# COMPACT_ATOMS: atom_id res chain seq x y z
N MET A 1 15.24 -1.64 9.89
CA MET A 1 14.46 -2.75 9.35
C MET A 1 13.17 -2.28 8.65
N LEU A 2 12.94 -2.74 7.42
CA LEU A 2 11.63 -2.69 6.75
C LEU A 2 10.87 -4.01 6.99
N LEU A 3 9.67 -3.94 7.56
CA LEU A 3 8.79 -5.10 7.75
C LEU A 3 7.77 -5.20 6.60
N VAL A 4 7.73 -6.34 5.92
CA VAL A 4 6.70 -6.67 4.92
C VAL A 4 5.74 -7.69 5.53
N LEU A 5 4.47 -7.32 5.65
CA LEU A 5 3.39 -8.22 6.06
C LEU A 5 2.75 -8.85 4.84
N ASP A 6 3.00 -10.14 4.65
CA ASP A 6 2.51 -10.96 3.55
C ASP A 6 1.10 -11.47 3.83
N ASN A 7 0.11 -11.04 3.04
CA ASN A 7 -1.25 -11.57 3.07
C ASN A 7 -1.42 -12.80 2.16
N TYR A 8 -0.39 -13.66 2.05
CA TYR A 8 -0.39 -14.87 1.24
C TYR A 8 -0.59 -14.62 -0.27
N ASP A 9 0.03 -13.56 -0.78
CA ASP A 9 -0.11 -13.19 -2.19
C ASP A 9 1.05 -13.69 -3.05
N SER A 10 0.72 -14.12 -4.28
CA SER A 10 1.72 -14.58 -5.24
C SER A 10 2.70 -13.48 -5.69
N PHE A 11 2.35 -12.21 -5.54
CA PHE A 11 3.15 -11.05 -5.95
C PHE A 11 3.97 -10.44 -4.81
N THR A 12 3.81 -10.89 -3.56
CA THR A 12 4.58 -10.36 -2.42
C THR A 12 6.09 -10.38 -2.69
N PHE A 13 6.63 -11.46 -3.27
CA PHE A 13 8.06 -11.55 -3.54
C PHE A 13 8.53 -10.69 -4.72
N ASN A 14 7.64 -10.26 -5.62
CA ASN A 14 7.98 -9.25 -6.62
C ASN A 14 8.18 -7.88 -5.96
N LEU A 15 7.32 -7.52 -4.99
CA LEU A 15 7.52 -6.32 -4.16
C LEU A 15 8.84 -6.40 -3.40
N VAL A 16 9.11 -7.52 -2.73
CA VAL A 16 10.37 -7.74 -1.99
C VAL A 16 11.58 -7.61 -2.90
N GLN A 17 11.52 -8.17 -4.11
CA GLN A 17 12.58 -8.04 -5.09
C GLN A 17 12.81 -6.57 -5.48
N TYR A 18 11.76 -5.82 -5.83
CA TYR A 18 11.88 -4.40 -6.18
C TYR A 18 12.44 -3.56 -5.04
N LEU A 19 12.06 -3.86 -3.79
CA LEU A 19 12.60 -3.20 -2.61
C LEU A 19 14.10 -3.50 -2.42
N GLY A 20 14.51 -4.75 -2.67
CA GLY A 20 15.91 -5.15 -2.64
C GLY A 20 16.75 -4.49 -3.74
N GLU A 21 16.19 -4.30 -4.93
CA GLU A 21 16.83 -3.55 -6.04
C GLU A 21 17.11 -2.08 -5.67
N LEU A 22 16.32 -1.52 -4.76
CA LEU A 22 16.47 -0.15 -4.25
C LEU A 22 17.43 -0.01 -3.06
N ALA A 23 18.05 -1.10 -2.58
CA ALA A 23 18.86 -1.08 -1.35
C ALA A 23 20.10 -0.19 -1.41
N ALA A 24 20.64 0.08 -2.60
CA ALA A 24 21.78 0.99 -2.77
C ALA A 24 21.41 2.44 -2.47
N GLU A 25 20.17 2.84 -2.76
CA GLU A 25 19.63 4.19 -2.52
C GLU A 25 18.93 4.28 -1.16
N HIS A 26 18.34 3.18 -0.70
CA HIS A 26 17.52 3.10 0.52
C HIS A 26 18.01 1.97 1.43
N PRO A 27 19.00 2.22 2.32
CA PRO A 27 19.62 1.17 3.14
C PRO A 27 18.65 0.40 4.04
N ILE A 28 17.49 0.98 4.38
CA ILE A 28 16.43 0.31 5.14
C ILE A 28 15.97 -1.01 4.50
N THR A 29 16.04 -1.13 3.16
CA THR A 29 15.63 -2.35 2.46
C THR A 29 16.70 -3.44 2.44
N ALA A 30 17.94 -3.13 2.86
CA ALA A 30 18.97 -4.15 3.08
C ALA A 30 18.69 -5.02 4.33
N ASP A 31 17.91 -4.46 5.27
CA ASP A 31 17.39 -5.14 6.46
C ASP A 31 15.87 -5.31 6.32
N LEU A 32 15.47 -6.12 5.34
CA LEU A 32 14.07 -6.43 5.04
C LEU A 32 13.68 -7.75 5.69
N ARG A 33 12.56 -7.72 6.42
CA ARG A 33 11.94 -8.90 7.03
C ARG A 33 10.54 -9.12 6.46
N VAL A 34 10.28 -10.31 5.94
CA VAL A 34 8.95 -10.71 5.44
C VAL A 34 8.32 -11.65 6.45
N GLU A 35 7.09 -11.35 6.89
CA GLU A 35 6.32 -12.17 7.81
C GLU A 35 4.89 -12.30 7.31
N ARG A 36 4.29 -13.46 7.48
CA ARG A 36 2.87 -13.64 7.16
C ARG A 36 2.01 -12.88 8.16
N ASN A 37 0.82 -12.48 7.73
CA ASN A 37 -0.13 -11.72 8.53
C ASN A 37 -0.65 -12.44 9.81
N ASP A 38 -0.29 -13.70 10.00
CA ASP A 38 -0.60 -14.55 11.16
C ASP A 38 0.65 -15.09 11.89
N ALA A 39 1.85 -14.76 11.41
CA ALA A 39 3.10 -15.27 11.96
C ALA A 39 3.57 -14.52 13.23
N LEU A 40 3.21 -13.24 13.33
CA LEU A 40 3.57 -12.38 14.47
C LEU A 40 2.31 -11.72 15.05
N THR A 41 2.31 -11.59 16.38
CA THR A 41 1.36 -10.75 17.12
C THR A 41 1.75 -9.28 17.03
N LEU A 42 0.78 -8.38 17.28
CA LEU A 42 1.03 -6.94 17.35
C LEU A 42 2.15 -6.59 18.34
N GLU A 43 2.19 -7.25 19.49
CA GLU A 43 3.21 -7.03 20.53
C GLU A 43 4.62 -7.41 20.05
N GLN A 44 4.73 -8.53 19.34
CA GLN A 44 5.99 -8.93 18.72
C GLN A 44 6.43 -7.93 17.65
N ILE A 45 5.52 -7.47 16.79
CA ILE A 45 5.83 -6.45 15.78
C ILE A 45 6.28 -5.14 16.44
N ARG A 46 5.61 -4.72 17.52
CA ARG A 46 6.01 -3.54 18.30
C ARG A 46 7.41 -3.71 18.89
N ALA A 47 7.74 -4.89 19.39
CA ALA A 47 9.07 -5.20 19.93
C ALA A 47 10.17 -5.26 18.85
N LEU A 48 9.82 -5.57 17.59
CA LEU A 48 10.74 -5.47 16.46
C LEU A 48 11.10 -4.03 16.09
N ALA A 49 10.27 -3.05 16.49
CA ALA A 49 10.46 -1.64 16.21
C ALA A 49 10.80 -1.36 14.72
N PRO A 50 9.93 -1.76 13.77
CA PRO A 50 10.21 -1.52 12.34
C PRO A 50 10.27 -0.03 12.04
N ASP A 51 11.23 0.36 11.19
CA ASP A 51 11.37 1.74 10.72
C ASP A 51 10.32 2.07 9.65
N ALA A 52 9.84 1.04 8.95
CA ALA A 52 8.76 1.14 7.97
C ALA A 52 8.01 -0.19 7.85
N ILE A 53 6.74 -0.11 7.43
CA ILE A 53 5.86 -1.26 7.23
C ILE A 53 5.30 -1.23 5.81
N LEU A 54 5.34 -2.36 5.11
CA LEU A 54 4.61 -2.58 3.87
C LEU A 54 3.59 -3.69 4.07
N ILE A 55 2.33 -3.43 3.78
CA ILE A 55 1.26 -4.43 3.80
C ILE A 55 1.00 -4.85 2.35
N SER A 56 1.28 -6.11 2.05
CA SER A 56 1.24 -6.62 0.68
C SER A 56 -0.20 -6.80 0.16
N PRO A 57 -0.37 -7.03 -1.15
CA PRO A 57 -1.61 -7.55 -1.71
C PRO A 57 -2.01 -8.86 -1.06
N GLY A 58 -3.23 -9.34 -1.34
CA GLY A 58 -3.71 -10.62 -0.87
C GLY A 58 -5.06 -10.97 -1.48
N PRO A 59 -5.44 -12.25 -1.46
CA PRO A 59 -6.79 -12.67 -1.80
C PRO A 59 -7.77 -12.28 -0.69
N GLY A 60 -9.05 -12.23 -1.02
CA GLY A 60 -10.12 -12.12 -0.05
C GLY A 60 -10.44 -10.69 0.38
N ASP A 61 -10.97 -10.56 1.58
CA ASP A 61 -11.48 -9.32 2.16
C ASP A 61 -10.53 -8.81 3.26
N PRO A 62 -10.38 -7.48 3.45
CA PRO A 62 -9.58 -6.92 4.54
C PRO A 62 -9.86 -7.51 5.94
N ASP A 63 -11.09 -7.95 6.22
CA ASP A 63 -11.44 -8.64 7.47
C ASP A 63 -10.60 -9.90 7.73
N GLN A 64 -10.00 -10.48 6.69
CA GLN A 64 -9.18 -11.68 6.74
C GLN A 64 -7.67 -11.37 6.76
N SER A 65 -7.27 -10.10 6.85
CA SER A 65 -5.86 -9.66 6.79
C SER A 65 -5.08 -9.83 8.11
N GLY A 66 -5.59 -10.64 9.04
CA GLY A 66 -4.90 -10.99 10.28
C GLY A 66 -4.47 -9.76 11.10
N VAL A 67 -3.20 -9.74 11.52
CA VAL A 67 -2.62 -8.67 12.35
C VAL A 67 -2.57 -7.31 11.62
N CYS A 68 -2.73 -7.27 10.29
CA CYS A 68 -2.61 -6.04 9.51
C CYS A 68 -3.57 -4.95 9.96
N LEU A 69 -4.81 -5.31 10.33
CA LEU A 69 -5.80 -4.33 10.79
C LEU A 69 -5.40 -3.69 12.13
N GLU A 70 -4.78 -4.47 13.02
CA GLU A 70 -4.27 -3.97 14.30
C GLU A 70 -3.04 -3.09 14.10
N VAL A 71 -2.12 -3.51 13.22
CA VAL A 71 -0.93 -2.72 12.84
C VAL A 71 -1.33 -1.35 12.29
N LEU A 72 -2.32 -1.30 11.40
CA LEU A 72 -2.82 -0.06 10.80
C LEU A 72 -3.45 0.90 11.83
N ARG A 73 -4.06 0.37 12.90
CA ARG A 73 -4.64 1.16 13.98
C ARG A 73 -3.60 1.65 14.97
N GLU A 74 -2.67 0.77 15.35
CA GLU A 74 -1.87 0.93 16.57
C GLU A 74 -0.41 1.33 16.31
N LEU A 75 0.11 1.10 15.09
CA LEU A 75 1.51 1.38 14.73
C LEU A 75 1.62 2.39 13.60
N SER A 76 0.79 2.25 12.55
CA SER A 76 0.84 3.12 11.37
C SER A 76 0.55 4.61 11.60
N PRO A 77 -0.06 5.07 12.71
CA PRO A 77 -0.06 6.49 13.07
C PRO A 77 1.33 7.09 13.38
N THR A 78 2.29 6.22 13.67
CA THR A 78 3.66 6.59 14.10
C THR A 78 4.76 5.97 13.25
N VAL A 79 4.46 4.92 12.50
CA VAL A 79 5.41 4.18 11.66
C VAL A 79 5.01 4.34 10.19
N PRO A 80 5.90 4.86 9.32
CA PRO A 80 5.69 4.94 7.88
C PRO A 80 5.14 3.63 7.31
N THR A 81 3.98 3.70 6.66
CA THR A 81 3.26 2.50 6.21
C THR A 81 2.72 2.67 4.79
N LEU A 82 3.02 1.68 3.92
CA LEU A 82 2.45 1.57 2.58
C LEU A 82 1.57 0.32 2.47
N GLY A 83 0.28 0.50 2.14
CA GLY A 83 -0.62 -0.59 1.80
C GLY A 83 -0.77 -0.77 0.29
N VAL A 84 -0.60 -1.98 -0.22
CA VAL A 84 -0.77 -2.31 -1.65
C VAL A 84 -1.97 -3.22 -1.85
N CYS A 85 -2.89 -2.87 -2.75
CA CYS A 85 -4.10 -3.64 -3.08
C CYS A 85 -4.95 -3.97 -1.83
N LEU A 86 -4.85 -5.19 -1.28
CA LEU A 86 -5.50 -5.56 -0.03
C LEU A 86 -5.06 -4.64 1.13
N GLY A 87 -3.76 -4.31 1.22
CA GLY A 87 -3.26 -3.35 2.21
C GLY A 87 -3.90 -1.96 2.08
N HIS A 88 -4.15 -1.49 0.86
CA HIS A 88 -4.86 -0.23 0.60
C HIS A 88 -6.33 -0.30 1.05
N GLN A 89 -7.00 -1.41 0.79
CA GLN A 89 -8.37 -1.66 1.21
C GLN A 89 -8.48 -1.74 2.74
N SER A 90 -7.52 -2.41 3.39
CA SER A 90 -7.41 -2.46 4.85
C SER A 90 -7.23 -1.06 5.47
N ILE A 91 -6.46 -0.16 4.83
CA ILE A 91 -6.36 1.23 5.26
C ILE A 91 -7.75 1.89 5.19
N ALA A 92 -8.44 1.81 4.06
CA ALA A 92 -9.78 2.38 3.91
C ALA A 92 -10.73 1.88 5.02
N GLN A 93 -10.75 0.57 5.25
CA GLN A 93 -11.63 -0.06 6.23
C GLN A 93 -11.32 0.33 7.67
N VAL A 94 -10.04 0.29 8.06
CA VAL A 94 -9.60 0.57 9.44
C VAL A 94 -10.04 1.96 9.89
N TYR A 95 -10.02 2.94 9.00
CA TYR A 95 -10.40 4.31 9.31
C TYR A 95 -11.89 4.61 9.06
N GLY A 96 -12.70 3.61 8.68
CA GLY A 96 -14.16 3.71 8.60
C GLY A 96 -14.75 3.84 7.19
N GLY A 97 -13.92 3.72 6.14
CA GLY A 97 -14.39 3.56 4.77
C GLY A 97 -14.97 2.17 4.53
N ARG A 98 -15.82 2.04 3.51
CA ARG A 98 -16.35 0.76 3.04
C ARG A 98 -15.52 0.22 1.90
N VAL A 99 -15.30 -1.09 1.92
CA VAL A 99 -14.73 -1.84 0.80
C VAL A 99 -15.87 -2.60 0.12
N VAL A 100 -16.06 -2.33 -1.18
CA VAL A 100 -17.19 -2.83 -1.96
C VAL A 100 -16.70 -3.53 -3.22
N ARG A 101 -17.55 -4.32 -3.85
CA ARG A 101 -17.22 -4.94 -5.15
C ARG A 101 -17.00 -3.86 -6.20
N ALA A 102 -15.93 -4.03 -6.96
CA ALA A 102 -15.67 -3.20 -8.13
C ALA A 102 -16.75 -3.43 -9.19
N LYS A 103 -17.10 -2.37 -9.94
CA LYS A 103 -18.01 -2.46 -11.10
C LYS A 103 -17.46 -3.40 -12.16
N GLU A 104 -16.14 -3.42 -12.33
CA GLU A 104 -15.42 -4.27 -13.27
C GLU A 104 -14.38 -5.11 -12.54
N LEU A 105 -14.34 -6.41 -12.87
CA LEU A 105 -13.31 -7.31 -12.39
C LEU A 105 -12.02 -7.12 -13.20
N MET A 106 -10.94 -6.78 -12.49
CA MET A 106 -9.63 -6.57 -13.09
C MET A 106 -8.71 -7.74 -12.76
N HIS A 107 -8.08 -8.33 -13.77
CA HIS A 107 -7.08 -9.37 -13.59
C HIS A 107 -5.99 -9.22 -14.64
N GLY A 108 -4.86 -8.61 -14.25
CA GLY A 108 -3.72 -8.39 -15.14
C GLY A 108 -3.96 -7.36 -16.24
N LYS A 109 -4.86 -6.40 -16.01
CA LYS A 109 -5.15 -5.32 -16.96
C LYS A 109 -4.54 -4.01 -16.50
N THR A 110 -4.12 -3.18 -17.44
CA THR A 110 -3.62 -1.84 -17.15
C THR A 110 -4.73 -0.80 -17.17
N SER A 111 -4.55 0.28 -16.43
CA SER A 111 -5.43 1.46 -16.47
C SER A 111 -4.61 2.74 -16.31
N PRO A 112 -5.03 3.86 -16.93
CA PRO A 112 -4.43 5.17 -16.69
C PRO A 112 -4.93 5.71 -15.34
N VAL A 113 -4.04 5.77 -14.36
CA VAL A 113 -4.32 6.29 -13.02
C VAL A 113 -3.95 7.76 -12.96
N LEU A 114 -4.94 8.63 -12.73
CA LEU A 114 -4.74 10.04 -12.44
C LEU A 114 -4.33 10.21 -10.99
N HIS A 115 -3.51 11.21 -10.68
CA HIS A 115 -3.09 11.49 -9.31
C HIS A 115 -2.82 12.97 -9.03
N ALA A 116 -2.77 13.31 -7.73
CA ALA A 116 -2.45 14.65 -7.25
C ALA A 116 -0.94 14.97 -7.25
N GLY A 117 -0.08 13.96 -7.46
CA GLY A 117 1.38 14.17 -7.56
C GLY A 117 2.06 14.39 -6.22
N GLN A 118 1.41 13.95 -5.13
CA GLN A 118 1.90 14.06 -3.75
C GLN A 118 2.25 12.69 -3.18
N GLY A 119 3.03 12.68 -2.10
CA GLY A 119 3.41 11.46 -1.39
C GLY A 119 4.12 10.47 -2.30
N VAL A 120 3.67 9.21 -2.32
CA VAL A 120 4.23 8.16 -3.18
C VAL A 120 4.11 8.47 -4.69
N PHE A 121 3.22 9.39 -5.09
CA PHE A 121 3.04 9.82 -6.48
C PHE A 121 3.94 10.99 -6.90
N ALA A 122 4.79 11.50 -6.01
CA ALA A 122 5.67 12.63 -6.33
C ALA A 122 6.58 12.33 -7.53
N GLY A 123 6.58 13.23 -8.52
CA GLY A 123 7.42 13.11 -9.72
C GLY A 123 7.02 12.00 -10.70
N LEU A 124 5.89 11.31 -10.49
CA LEU A 124 5.42 10.28 -11.40
C LEU A 124 4.67 10.87 -12.63
N PRO A 125 4.66 10.17 -13.78
CA PRO A 125 3.83 10.54 -14.93
C PRO A 125 2.34 10.59 -14.58
N ASN A 126 1.62 11.57 -15.13
CA ASN A 126 0.18 11.73 -14.90
C ASN A 126 -0.57 11.85 -16.24
N PRO A 127 -1.38 10.85 -16.63
CA PRO A 127 -1.70 9.62 -15.89
C PRO A 127 -0.54 8.61 -15.84
N LEU A 128 -0.54 7.80 -14.78
CA LEU A 128 0.36 6.67 -14.57
C LEU A 128 -0.26 5.40 -15.15
N THR A 129 0.45 4.67 -16.01
CA THR A 129 -0.02 3.33 -16.44
C THR A 129 0.22 2.32 -15.33
N ALA A 130 -0.83 1.74 -14.76
CA ALA A 130 -0.72 0.80 -13.63
C ALA A 130 -1.55 -0.47 -13.83
N THR A 131 -1.00 -1.61 -13.39
CA THR A 131 -1.67 -2.92 -13.47
C THR A 131 -2.58 -3.17 -12.27
N ARG A 132 -3.77 -3.72 -12.55
CA ARG A 132 -4.84 -3.98 -11.58
C ARG A 132 -5.24 -5.46 -11.57
N TYR A 133 -5.41 -6.01 -10.36
CA TYR A 133 -5.79 -7.41 -10.13
C TYR A 133 -6.97 -7.58 -9.16
N HIS A 134 -7.69 -6.51 -8.86
CA HIS A 134 -8.62 -6.48 -7.74
C HIS A 134 -10.08 -6.66 -8.17
N SER A 135 -10.87 -7.27 -7.27
CA SER A 135 -12.32 -7.43 -7.35
C SER A 135 -13.09 -6.54 -6.38
N LEU A 136 -12.38 -5.99 -5.39
CA LEU A 136 -12.87 -5.04 -4.39
C LEU A 136 -12.18 -3.68 -4.57
N ILE A 137 -12.82 -2.62 -4.10
CA ILE A 137 -12.31 -1.25 -4.05
C ILE A 137 -12.80 -0.52 -2.80
N ALA A 138 -12.08 0.52 -2.38
CA ALA A 138 -12.61 1.50 -1.43
C ALA A 138 -13.72 2.35 -2.08
N GLU A 139 -14.89 2.43 -1.45
CA GLU A 139 -16.02 3.23 -1.93
C GLU A 139 -15.80 4.71 -1.59
N ARG A 140 -15.65 5.55 -2.62
CA ARG A 140 -15.28 6.96 -2.49
C ARG A 140 -16.20 7.74 -1.55
N GLU A 141 -17.50 7.55 -1.68
CA GLU A 141 -18.53 8.27 -0.93
C GLU A 141 -18.58 7.88 0.56
N SER A 142 -18.00 6.74 0.91
CA SER A 142 -17.92 6.26 2.28
C SER A 142 -16.66 6.71 3.02
N LEU A 143 -15.68 7.27 2.29
CA LEU A 143 -14.38 7.59 2.89
C LEU A 143 -14.54 8.67 3.97
N PRO A 144 -13.98 8.44 5.17
CA PRO A 144 -13.98 9.41 6.24
C PRO A 144 -13.12 10.63 5.87
N ALA A 145 -13.38 11.77 6.51
CA ALA A 145 -12.63 13.00 6.26
C ALA A 145 -11.13 12.89 6.60
N CYS A 146 -10.70 11.90 7.38
CA CYS A 146 -9.28 11.66 7.69
C CYS A 146 -8.52 10.97 6.55
N LEU A 147 -9.20 10.41 5.55
CA LEU A 147 -8.57 9.80 4.38
C LEU A 147 -8.73 10.71 3.15
N GLU A 148 -7.60 11.11 2.59
CA GLU A 148 -7.53 11.88 1.37
C GLU A 148 -7.30 10.96 0.16
N VAL A 149 -8.09 11.16 -0.91
CA VAL A 149 -7.91 10.44 -2.17
C VAL A 149 -6.80 11.10 -2.97
N THR A 150 -5.67 10.40 -3.15
CA THR A 150 -4.47 10.90 -3.82
C THR A 150 -4.34 10.44 -5.28
N ALA A 151 -5.05 9.38 -5.65
CA ALA A 151 -5.13 8.89 -7.03
C ALA A 151 -6.49 8.26 -7.34
N TRP A 152 -6.91 8.33 -8.60
CA TRP A 152 -8.21 7.87 -9.08
C TRP A 152 -8.20 7.49 -10.57
N LEU A 153 -9.23 6.79 -11.02
CA LEU A 153 -9.53 6.60 -12.45
C LEU A 153 -10.51 7.67 -12.94
N GLU A 154 -10.67 7.81 -14.25
CA GLU A 154 -11.61 8.76 -14.88
C GLU A 154 -13.05 8.62 -14.36
N ASP A 155 -13.48 7.39 -14.04
CA ASP A 155 -14.80 7.10 -13.48
C ASP A 155 -14.95 7.41 -11.97
N GLY A 156 -13.90 7.93 -11.34
CA GLY A 156 -13.85 8.28 -9.93
C GLY A 156 -13.38 7.17 -8.99
N THR A 157 -13.13 5.94 -9.49
CA THR A 157 -12.62 4.82 -8.69
C THR A 157 -11.35 5.21 -7.94
N VAL A 158 -11.32 4.97 -6.63
CA VAL A 158 -10.19 5.31 -5.76
C VAL A 158 -9.02 4.38 -6.07
N MET A 159 -7.85 4.98 -6.34
CA MET A 159 -6.61 4.27 -6.66
C MET A 159 -5.45 4.59 -5.71
N GLY A 160 -5.57 5.67 -4.92
CA GLY A 160 -4.58 6.10 -3.94
C GLY A 160 -5.24 6.76 -2.75
N LEU A 161 -4.74 6.47 -1.55
CA LEU A 161 -5.17 7.05 -0.29
C LEU A 161 -3.96 7.55 0.51
N GLN A 162 -4.17 8.59 1.31
CA GLN A 162 -3.24 9.10 2.31
C GLN A 162 -4.02 9.54 3.55
N HIS A 163 -3.52 9.24 4.75
CA HIS A 163 -4.12 9.76 5.98
C HIS A 163 -3.72 11.23 6.19
N ARG A 164 -4.69 12.09 6.50
CA ARG A 164 -4.47 13.55 6.61
C ARG A 164 -3.57 13.93 7.78
N ASP A 165 -3.79 13.31 8.93
CA ASP A 165 -2.99 13.56 10.14
C ASP A 165 -1.70 12.73 10.21
N HIS A 166 -1.60 11.70 9.35
CA HIS A 166 -0.46 10.79 9.28
C HIS A 166 -0.02 10.62 7.82
N PRO A 167 0.60 11.63 7.18
CA PRO A 167 0.88 11.61 5.74
C PRO A 167 1.80 10.47 5.28
N HIS A 168 2.55 9.87 6.20
CA HIS A 168 3.39 8.68 5.97
C HIS A 168 2.59 7.38 5.89
N LEU A 169 1.30 7.39 6.22
CA LEU A 169 0.36 6.28 6.00
C LEU A 169 -0.35 6.46 4.66
N GLN A 170 0.01 5.63 3.69
CA GLN A 170 -0.46 5.72 2.32
C GLN A 170 -0.86 4.34 1.79
N GLY A 171 -1.72 4.31 0.78
CA GLY A 171 -2.05 3.06 0.11
C GLY A 171 -2.36 3.25 -1.36
N VAL A 172 -2.04 2.23 -2.17
CA VAL A 172 -2.32 2.19 -3.61
C VAL A 172 -3.13 0.94 -3.97
N GLN A 173 -4.17 1.10 -4.80
CA GLN A 173 -5.08 0.01 -5.16
C GLN A 173 -4.49 -0.91 -6.27
N PHE A 174 -3.49 -0.42 -6.98
CA PHE A 174 -2.81 -1.14 -8.07
C PHE A 174 -1.48 -1.75 -7.59
N HIS A 175 -0.82 -2.51 -8.47
CA HIS A 175 0.37 -3.29 -8.16
C HIS A 175 1.63 -2.60 -8.72
N PRO A 176 2.38 -1.81 -7.92
CA PRO A 176 3.62 -1.17 -8.37
C PRO A 176 4.71 -2.17 -8.77
N GLU A 177 4.65 -3.40 -8.26
CA GLU A 177 5.56 -4.50 -8.58
C GLU A 177 5.26 -5.22 -9.89
N SER A 178 4.13 -4.90 -10.53
CA SER A 178 3.77 -5.52 -11.81
C SER A 178 4.63 -4.96 -12.94
N VAL A 179 5.15 -5.84 -13.79
CA VAL A 179 6.00 -5.46 -14.96
C VAL A 179 5.33 -4.46 -15.92
N LEU A 180 4.00 -4.43 -15.97
CA LEU A 180 3.25 -3.51 -16.84
C LEU A 180 2.92 -2.18 -16.14
N THR A 181 3.21 -2.05 -14.84
CA THR A 181 3.11 -0.78 -14.12
C THR A 181 4.34 0.07 -14.42
N GLN A 182 4.13 1.26 -14.95
CA GLN A 182 5.19 2.23 -15.15
C GLN A 182 5.60 2.84 -13.81
N SER A 183 6.87 3.18 -13.67
CA SER A 183 7.41 3.91 -12.51
C SER A 183 7.14 3.26 -11.14
N GLY A 184 6.96 1.94 -11.09
CA GLY A 184 6.79 1.17 -9.85
C GLY A 184 7.95 1.36 -8.87
N HIS A 185 9.19 1.26 -9.35
CA HIS A 185 10.40 1.53 -8.55
C HIS A 185 10.43 2.94 -7.98
N GLN A 186 10.06 3.96 -8.77
CA GLN A 186 10.04 5.35 -8.29
C GLN A 186 8.97 5.54 -7.21
N LEU A 187 7.81 4.91 -7.35
CA LEU A 187 6.74 4.95 -6.34
C LEU A 187 7.24 4.35 -5.02
N LEU A 188 7.87 3.17 -5.06
CA LEU A 188 8.45 2.53 -3.87
C LEU A 188 9.60 3.37 -3.29
N SER A 189 10.46 3.95 -4.15
CA SER A 189 11.53 4.86 -3.74
C SER A 189 10.99 6.09 -3.00
N ASN A 190 9.88 6.68 -3.46
CA ASN A 190 9.22 7.80 -2.78
C ASN A 190 8.69 7.43 -1.39
N PHE A 191 8.19 6.20 -1.22
CA PHE A 191 7.78 5.68 0.09
C PHE A 191 9.00 5.54 1.02
N LEU A 192 10.07 4.90 0.55
CA LEU A 192 11.28 4.66 1.33
C LEU A 192 11.98 5.98 1.73
N ALA A 193 12.00 6.97 0.83
CA ALA A 193 12.52 8.30 1.12
C ALA A 193 11.76 9.00 2.26
N GLN A 194 10.43 8.85 2.29
CA GLN A 194 9.61 9.39 3.38
C GLN A 194 9.84 8.64 4.69
N ALA A 195 10.03 7.33 4.63
CA ALA A 195 10.32 6.53 5.82
C ALA A 195 11.66 6.90 6.47
N ALA A 196 12.67 7.29 5.68
CA ALA A 196 13.97 7.72 6.20
C ALA A 196 13.99 9.15 6.77
N ALA A 197 12.95 9.95 6.52
CA ALA A 197 12.87 11.36 6.94
C ALA A 197 12.15 11.57 8.30
N GLY A 198 11.56 10.51 8.87
CA GLY A 198 10.94 10.49 10.20
C GLY A 198 11.89 10.03 11.28
#